data_AF-N6Z193-F1
#
_entry.id   AF-N6Z193-F1
#
_cell.length_a   1.000
_cell.length_b   1.000
_cell.length_c   1.000
_cell.angle_alpha   90.00
_cell.angle_beta   90.00
_cell.angle_gamma   90.00
#
_symmetry.space_group_name_H-M   'P 1'
#
loop_
_entity.id
_entity.type
_entity.pdbx_description
1 polymer ?
#
loop_
_entity_poly.entity_id
_entity_poly.type
_entity_poly.pdbx_seq_one_letter_code
_entity_poly.pdbx_strand_id
1 'polypeptide(L)'
;MPRTTALAGKVVMDPNAGGKVQAMVAGRLEAGPQGLPSVGQAVKKGDVLAYVSPSTDQIERSNQMAQLAELHAARALVEKRLARLSARV
;
A
#
# COMPACT_ATOMS: atom_id res chain seq x y z
N MET A 1 40.50 39.18 -25.16
CA MET A 1 40.48 38.09 -24.16
C MET A 1 39.03 37.90 -23.72
N PRO A 2 38.43 36.71 -23.87
CA PRO A 2 37.05 36.50 -23.46
C PRO A 2 36.96 36.58 -21.93
N ARG A 3 35.97 37.31 -21.43
CA ARG A 3 35.78 37.60 -20.01
C ARG A 3 34.59 36.77 -19.55
N THR A 4 34.84 35.73 -18.77
CA THR A 4 33.80 34.83 -18.26
C THR A 4 33.17 35.44 -17.02
N THR A 5 31.86 35.64 -17.03
CA THR A 5 31.10 36.18 -15.89
C THR A 5 30.48 35.04 -15.12
N ALA A 6 30.77 34.92 -13.82
CA ALA A 6 30.14 33.93 -12.97
C ALA A 6 28.71 34.36 -12.61
N LEU A 7 27.74 33.48 -12.85
CA LEU A 7 26.35 33.68 -12.47
C LEU A 7 25.99 32.69 -11.34
N ALA A 8 25.22 33.17 -10.36
CA ALA A 8 24.70 32.31 -9.30
C ALA A 8 23.62 31.38 -9.87
N GLY A 9 23.96 30.11 -10.07
CA GLY A 9 23.03 29.06 -10.47
C GLY A 9 22.68 28.17 -9.28
N LYS A 10 21.41 27.76 -9.18
CA LYS A 10 20.97 26.73 -8.23
C LYS A 10 20.76 25.43 -8.99
N VAL A 11 21.46 24.38 -8.59
CA VAL A 11 21.19 23.02 -9.08
C VAL A 11 19.90 22.54 -8.42
N VAL A 12 18.90 22.28 -9.24
CA VAL A 12 17.64 21.66 -8.81
C VAL A 12 17.54 20.29 -9.46
N MET A 13 16.91 19.35 -8.76
CA MET A 13 16.60 18.03 -9.31
C MET A 13 15.75 18.21 -10.58
N ASP A 14 16.10 17.48 -11.65
CA ASP A 14 15.30 17.44 -12.88
C ASP A 14 13.89 16.94 -12.52
N PRO A 15 12.83 17.75 -12.73
CA PRO A 15 11.46 17.36 -12.42
C PRO A 15 10.99 16.11 -13.18
N ASN A 16 11.60 15.80 -14.33
CA ASN A 16 11.26 14.65 -15.17
C ASN A 16 12.00 13.37 -14.76
N ALA A 17 13.15 13.48 -14.09
CA ALA A 17 13.96 12.34 -13.64
C ALA A 17 13.81 12.05 -12.13
N GLY A 18 13.25 12.99 -11.37
CA GLY A 18 13.08 12.89 -9.93
C GLY A 18 11.61 12.79 -9.51
N GLY A 19 11.26 11.77 -8.74
CA GLY A 19 9.94 11.60 -8.14
C GLY A 19 10.03 11.25 -6.66
N LYS A 20 9.19 11.85 -5.83
CA LYS A 20 9.04 11.43 -4.43
C LYS A 20 8.18 10.17 -4.38
N VAL A 21 8.74 9.07 -3.87
CA VAL A 21 7.95 7.88 -3.57
C VAL A 21 7.37 8.06 -2.18
N GLN A 22 6.05 8.25 -2.10
CA GLN A 22 5.31 8.39 -0.85
C GLN A 22 4.35 7.21 -0.69
N ALA A 23 4.25 6.70 0.54
CA ALA A 23 3.25 5.71 0.87
C ALA A 23 1.84 6.30 0.72
N MET A 24 0.94 5.56 0.06
CA MET A 24 -0.46 5.99 -0.09
C MET A 24 -1.27 5.85 1.20
N VAL A 25 -0.81 4.99 2.12
CA VAL A 25 -1.49 4.68 3.38
C VAL A 25 -0.50 4.93 4.52
N ALA A 26 -0.98 5.51 5.63
CA ALA A 26 -0.17 5.65 6.83
C ALA A 26 0.12 4.27 7.45
N GLY A 27 1.35 4.04 7.87
CA GLY A 27 1.76 2.73 8.35
C GLY A 27 3.22 2.67 8.79
N ARG A 28 3.61 1.50 9.31
CA ARG A 28 5.01 1.20 9.59
C ARG A 28 5.69 0.79 8.28
N LEU A 29 6.84 1.41 7.99
CA LEU A 29 7.67 0.99 6.88
C LEU A 29 8.43 -0.30 7.25
N GLU A 30 8.31 -1.32 6.42
CA GLU A 30 9.04 -2.58 6.54
C GLU A 30 10.01 -2.72 5.36
N ALA A 31 11.16 -3.33 5.64
CA ALA A 31 12.20 -3.52 4.64
C ALA A 31 11.67 -4.37 3.47
N GLY A 32 11.95 -3.93 2.24
CA GLY A 32 11.66 -4.71 1.04
C GLY A 32 12.57 -5.95 0.92
N PRO A 33 12.43 -6.75 -0.16
CA PRO A 33 13.26 -7.95 -0.37
C PRO A 33 14.76 -7.65 -0.43
N GLN A 34 15.12 -6.40 -0.74
CA GLN A 34 16.50 -5.92 -0.83
C GLN A 34 16.89 -4.99 0.35
N GLY A 35 16.10 -4.96 1.42
CA GLY A 35 16.32 -4.01 2.52
C GLY A 35 15.70 -2.64 2.26
N LEU A 36 16.03 -1.67 3.12
CA LEU A 36 15.69 -0.26 2.86
C LEU A 36 16.72 0.34 1.88
N PRO A 37 16.28 1.18 0.93
CA PRO A 37 17.19 1.79 -0.04
C PRO A 37 18.18 2.72 0.64
N SER A 38 19.44 2.65 0.21
CA SER A 38 20.49 3.55 0.67
C SER A 38 20.44 4.88 -0.07
N VAL A 39 20.87 5.97 0.59
CA VAL A 39 20.95 7.28 -0.05
C VAL A 39 21.92 7.22 -1.24
N GLY A 40 21.46 7.66 -2.41
CA GLY A 40 22.25 7.62 -3.65
C GLY A 40 22.18 6.30 -4.42
N GLN A 41 21.41 5.32 -3.95
CA GLN A 41 21.14 4.09 -4.70
C GLN A 41 20.29 4.38 -5.95
N ALA A 42 20.72 3.85 -7.10
CA ALA A 42 19.94 3.91 -8.32
C ALA A 42 18.71 2.98 -8.20
N VAL A 43 17.52 3.52 -8.45
CA VAL A 43 16.24 2.79 -8.41
C VAL A 43 15.54 2.90 -9.76
N LYS A 44 14.81 1.87 -10.15
CA LYS A 44 14.06 1.81 -11.40
C LYS A 44 12.56 1.78 -11.12
N LYS A 45 11.77 2.19 -12.11
CA LYS A 45 10.31 2.05 -12.07
C LYS A 45 9.96 0.57 -11.89
N GLY A 46 9.17 0.27 -10.86
CA GLY A 46 8.75 -1.10 -10.52
C GLY A 46 9.54 -1.73 -9.38
N ASP A 47 10.65 -1.10 -8.93
CA ASP A 47 11.39 -1.59 -7.77
C ASP A 47 10.58 -1.38 -6.49
N VAL A 48 10.49 -2.43 -5.67
CA VAL A 48 9.85 -2.37 -4.36
C VAL A 48 10.85 -1.80 -3.35
N LEU A 49 10.69 -0.53 -2.99
CA LEU A 49 11.60 0.16 -2.08
C LEU A 49 11.33 -0.18 -0.60
N ALA A 50 10.08 -0.35 -0.25
CA ALA A 50 9.67 -0.77 1.08
C ALA A 50 8.23 -1.28 1.03
N TYR A 51 7.89 -2.14 1.99
CA TYR A 51 6.50 -2.47 2.25
C TYR A 51 5.95 -1.50 3.30
N VAL A 52 4.68 -1.12 3.14
CA VAL A 52 3.99 -0.31 4.13
C VAL A 52 3.04 -1.25 4.84
N SER A 53 3.34 -1.59 6.09
CA SER A 53 2.43 -2.30 6.97
C SER A 53 1.39 -1.28 7.45
N PRO A 54 0.16 -1.31 6.92
CA PRO A 54 -0.80 -0.25 7.15
C PRO A 54 -1.17 -0.26 8.63
N SER A 55 -1.18 0.92 9.24
CA SER A 55 -1.52 1.06 10.67
C SER A 55 -3.02 0.91 10.93
N THR A 56 -3.78 0.34 9.98
CA THR A 56 -5.23 0.14 10.05
C THR A 56 -5.59 -0.24 11.48
N ASP A 57 -6.34 0.66 12.13
CA ASP A 57 -6.66 0.54 13.54
C ASP A 57 -7.20 -0.86 13.78
N GLN A 58 -6.72 -1.56 14.82
CA GLN A 58 -7.11 -2.95 15.09
C GLN A 58 -8.65 -3.13 15.05
N ILE A 59 -9.38 -2.07 15.40
CA ILE A 59 -10.82 -1.93 15.33
C ILE A 59 -11.38 -2.17 13.92
N GLU A 60 -10.80 -1.59 12.88
CA GLU A 60 -11.32 -1.71 11.51
C GLU A 60 -11.17 -3.14 10.98
N ARG A 61 -10.04 -3.80 11.29
CA ARG A 61 -9.88 -5.24 11.02
C ARG A 61 -10.88 -6.09 11.80
N SER A 62 -11.11 -5.78 13.08
CA SER A 62 -12.11 -6.47 13.90
C SER A 62 -13.53 -6.29 13.35
N ASN A 63 -13.87 -5.10 12.86
CA ASN A 63 -15.16 -4.83 12.23
C ASN A 63 -15.35 -5.62 10.93
N GLN A 64 -14.32 -5.69 10.08
CA GLN A 64 -14.34 -6.51 8.87
C GLN A 64 -14.53 -8.00 9.19
N MET A 65 -13.84 -8.51 10.21
CA MET A 65 -13.99 -9.89 10.68
C MET A 65 -15.40 -10.16 11.23
N ALA A 66 -15.96 -9.22 11.99
CA ALA A 66 -17.32 -9.34 12.51
C ALA A 66 -18.36 -9.37 11.36
N GLN A 67 -18.23 -8.49 10.36
CA GLN A 67 -19.10 -8.48 9.18
C GLN A 67 -18.99 -9.79 8.38
N LEU A 68 -17.79 -10.34 8.21
CA LEU A 68 -17.60 -11.63 7.56
C LEU A 68 -18.25 -12.78 8.33
N ALA A 69 -18.12 -12.79 9.66
CA ALA A 69 -18.76 -13.79 10.51
C ALA A 69 -20.29 -13.72 10.42
N GLU A 70 -20.85 -12.50 10.41
CA GLU A 70 -22.28 -12.27 10.25
C GLU A 70 -22.79 -12.76 8.88
N LEU A 71 -22.07 -12.44 7.80
CA LEU A 71 -22.38 -12.92 6.46
C LEU A 71 -22.34 -14.45 6.35
N HIS A 72 -21.34 -15.09 6.98
CA HIS A 72 -21.25 -16.55 7.02
C HIS A 72 -22.42 -17.18 7.81
N ALA A 73 -22.79 -16.59 8.95
CA ALA A 73 -23.91 -17.07 9.74
C ALA A 73 -25.24 -16.95 8.95
N ALA A 74 -25.46 -15.81 8.28
CA ALA A 74 -26.62 -15.61 7.42
C ALA A 74 -26.68 -16.63 6.27
N ARG A 75 -25.55 -16.87 5.61
CA ARG A 75 -25.44 -17.89 4.56
C ARG A 75 -25.81 -19.29 5.08
N ALA A 76 -25.23 -19.71 6.20
CA ALA A 76 -25.50 -21.03 6.79
C ALA A 76 -26.98 -21.20 7.17
N LEU A 77 -27.64 -20.12 7.64
CA LEU A 77 -29.07 -20.14 7.95
C LEU A 77 -29.92 -20.33 6.69
N VAL A 78 -29.58 -19.64 5.60
CA VAL A 78 -30.28 -19.76 4.30
C VAL A 78 -30.05 -21.16 3.72
N GLU A 79 -28.83 -21.69 3.75
CA GLU A 79 -28.51 -23.04 3.29
C GLU A 79 -29.33 -24.12 4.04
N LYS A 80 -29.45 -24.01 5.37
CA LYS A 80 -30.29 -24.90 6.16
C LYS A 80 -31.78 -24.78 5.82
N ARG A 81 -32.27 -23.56 5.55
CA ARG A 81 -33.66 -23.34 5.12
C ARG A 81 -33.93 -23.94 3.75
N LEU A 82 -32.99 -23.82 2.82
CA LEU A 82 -33.06 -24.41 1.50
C LEU A 82 -33.12 -25.93 1.58
N ALA A 83 -32.21 -26.55 2.33
CA ALA A 83 -32.17 -28.00 2.52
C ALA A 83 -33.48 -28.55 3.10
N ARG A 84 -34.08 -27.83 4.06
CA ARG A 84 -35.37 -28.20 4.65
C ARG A 84 -36.54 -28.04 3.67
N LEU A 85 -36.49 -27.05 2.76
CA LEU A 85 -37.52 -26.85 1.75
C LEU A 85 -37.44 -27.93 0.66
N SER A 86 -36.23 -28.25 0.19
CA SER A 86 -36.01 -29.30 -0.81
C SER A 86 -36.31 -30.71 -0.30
N ALA A 87 -36.25 -30.94 1.01
CA ALA A 87 -36.68 -32.20 1.63
C ALA A 87 -38.20 -32.34 1.78
N ARG A 88 -38.98 -31.29 1.47
CA ARG A 88 -40.44 -31.25 1.61
C ARG A 88 -41.17 -31.25 0.26
N VAL A 89 -40.43 -31.42 -0.84
CA VAL A 89 -40.92 -31.68 -2.20
C VAL A 89 -40.55 -33.10 -2.54
#